data_AF-A0A832CAH2-F1
#
_entry.id   AF-A0A832CAH2-F1
#
_cell.length_a   1.000
_cell.length_b   1.000
_cell.length_c   1.000
_cell.angle_alpha   90.00
_cell.angle_beta   90.00
_cell.angle_gamma   90.00
#
_symmetry.space_group_name_H-M   'P 1'
#
loop_
_entity.id
_entity.type
_entity.pdbx_description
1 polymer ?
#
loop_
_entity_poly.entity_id
_entity_poly.type
_entity_poly.pdbx_seq_one_letter_code
_entity_poly.pdbx_strand_id
1 'polypeptide(L)'
;MEDEQMQGIYKAGLLIAVSLVLLYAFQGYYPDFMYFFSNAFPPVIAGAAVVVSGLSLERYWRKAKGRFSAFWLYFTAGLFLWFIGEAVWAGYTLILSEELPYPSAADAFWIAGYLPFFIALFLYVKLFGDVLNKKTLAFSMAATLTLTIFVVV
;
A
#
# COMPACT_ATOMS: atom_id res chain seq x y z
N MET A 1 -25.86 -7.89 11.63
CA MET A 1 -24.53 -8.13 12.24
C MET A 1 -23.40 -7.54 11.38
N GLU A 2 -23.58 -7.37 10.06
CA GLU A 2 -22.55 -6.82 9.16
C GLU A 2 -22.49 -5.27 9.12
N ASP A 3 -23.61 -4.56 9.13
CA ASP A 3 -23.60 -3.09 8.94
C ASP A 3 -22.93 -2.32 10.08
N GLU A 4 -23.20 -2.67 11.33
CA GLU A 4 -22.65 -1.97 12.50
C GLU A 4 -21.13 -2.17 12.62
N GLN A 5 -20.65 -3.36 12.26
CA GLN A 5 -19.22 -3.67 12.23
C GLN A 5 -18.51 -2.94 11.09
N MET A 6 -19.13 -2.86 9.91
CA MET A 6 -18.61 -2.08 8.78
C MET A 6 -18.56 -0.58 9.09
N GLN A 7 -19.60 -0.03 9.73
CA GLN A 7 -19.60 1.35 10.20
C GLN A 7 -18.48 1.62 11.21
N GLY A 8 -18.20 0.66 12.11
CA GLY A 8 -17.08 0.75 13.04
C GLY A 8 -15.73 0.87 12.32
N ILE A 9 -15.50 0.04 11.29
CA ILE A 9 -14.28 0.07 10.48
C ILE A 9 -14.14 1.41 9.75
N TYR A 10 -15.22 1.92 9.15
CA TYR A 10 -15.17 3.22 8.46
C TYR A 10 -14.89 4.38 9.41
N LYS A 11 -15.48 4.39 10.62
CA LYS A 11 -15.20 5.39 11.64
C LYS A 11 -13.75 5.33 12.11
N ALA A 12 -13.21 4.13 12.32
CA ALA A 12 -11.81 3.93 12.67
C ALA A 12 -10.87 4.44 11.56
N GLY A 13 -11.16 4.10 10.30
CA GLY A 13 -10.39 4.59 9.15
C GLY A 13 -10.43 6.12 9.03
N LEU A 14 -11.60 6.73 9.20
CA LEU A 14 -11.75 8.19 9.20
C LEU A 14 -10.96 8.84 10.35
N LEU A 15 -11.03 8.26 11.55
CA LEU A 15 -10.29 8.75 12.71
C LEU A 15 -8.78 8.70 12.45
N ILE A 16 -8.27 7.57 11.94
CA ILE A 16 -6.85 7.44 11.57
C ILE A 16 -6.46 8.50 10.53
N ALA A 17 -7.27 8.69 9.48
CA ALA A 17 -6.99 9.67 8.44
C ALA A 17 -6.95 11.10 9.00
N VAL A 18 -7.93 11.48 9.82
CA VAL A 18 -7.96 12.81 10.47
C VAL A 18 -6.78 12.99 11.41
N SER A 19 -6.43 11.97 12.20
CA SER A 19 -5.27 12.01 13.08
C SER A 19 -3.97 12.20 12.31
N LEU A 20 -3.78 11.50 11.18
CA LEU A 20 -2.62 11.67 10.31
C LEU A 20 -2.56 13.07 9.70
N VAL A 21 -3.69 13.61 9.22
CA VAL A 21 -3.75 14.98 8.67
C VAL A 21 -3.34 15.99 9.74
N LEU A 22 -3.87 15.86 10.95
CA LEU A 22 -3.49 16.75 12.06
C LEU A 22 -2.00 16.59 12.39
N LEU A 23 -1.49 15.36 12.48
CA LEU A 23 -0.06 15.13 12.74
C LEU A 23 0.83 15.82 11.69
N TYR A 24 0.56 15.64 10.40
CA TYR A 24 1.35 16.27 9.35
C TYR A 24 1.12 17.79 9.23
N ALA A 25 -0.04 18.31 9.63
CA ALA A 25 -0.31 19.76 9.68
C ALA A 25 0.54 20.48 10.75
N PHE A 26 0.86 19.79 11.84
CA PHE A 26 1.68 20.34 12.94
C PHE A 26 3.14 19.85 12.93
N GLN A 27 3.60 19.20 11.86
CA GLN A 27 4.93 18.57 11.80
C GLN A 27 6.09 19.50 12.15
N GLY A 28 5.98 20.80 11.83
CA GLY A 28 7.04 21.78 12.08
C GLY A 28 7.30 22.07 13.56
N TYR A 29 6.38 21.72 14.46
CA TYR A 29 6.56 21.91 15.90
C TYR A 29 7.40 20.80 16.56
N TYR A 30 7.57 19.65 15.90
CA TYR A 30 8.26 18.47 16.45
C TYR A 30 9.04 17.72 15.36
N PRO A 31 10.05 18.37 14.76
CA PRO A 31 10.76 17.86 13.58
C PRO A 31 11.45 16.52 13.82
N ASP A 32 12.08 16.31 14.99
CA ASP A 32 12.80 15.06 15.29
C ASP A 32 11.85 13.87 15.38
N PHE A 33 10.69 14.06 16.02
CA PHE A 33 9.64 13.03 16.07
C PHE A 33 9.13 12.74 14.66
N MET A 34 8.88 13.77 13.85
CA MET A 34 8.35 13.57 12.50
C MET A 34 9.34 12.92 11.56
N TYR A 35 10.63 13.22 11.71
CA TYR A 35 11.69 12.54 11.00
C TYR A 35 11.67 11.04 11.34
N PHE A 36 11.69 10.69 12.63
CA PHE A 36 11.65 9.29 13.04
C PHE A 36 10.35 8.61 12.59
N PHE A 37 9.20 9.22 12.85
CA PHE A 37 7.88 8.67 12.52
C PHE A 37 7.73 8.41 11.02
N SER A 38 8.10 9.39 10.17
CA SER A 38 7.94 9.28 8.72
C SER A 38 8.90 8.27 8.09
N ASN A 39 10.01 7.92 8.74
CA ASN A 39 10.96 6.93 8.24
C ASN A 39 10.76 5.54 8.85
N ALA A 40 10.25 5.45 10.09
CA ALA A 40 10.07 4.18 10.79
C ALA A 40 8.69 3.54 10.53
N PHE A 41 7.65 4.35 10.36
CA PHE A 41 6.28 3.85 10.24
C PHE A 41 5.98 3.18 8.89
N PRO A 42 6.45 3.70 7.73
CA PRO A 42 6.22 3.06 6.43
C PRO A 42 6.66 1.59 6.33
N PRO A 43 7.89 1.17 6.72
CA PRO A 43 8.27 -0.24 6.67
C PRO A 43 7.45 -1.11 7.62
N VAL A 44 6.98 -0.57 8.76
CA VAL A 44 6.09 -1.31 9.67
C VAL A 44 4.74 -1.57 9.02
N ILE A 45 4.13 -0.57 8.39
CA ILE A 45 2.87 -0.74 7.65
C ILE A 45 3.07 -1.73 6.50
N ALA A 46 4.12 -1.55 5.70
CA ALA A 46 4.39 -2.41 4.57
C ALA A 46 4.64 -3.86 5.01
N GLY A 47 5.38 -4.08 6.10
CA GLY A 47 5.59 -5.40 6.70
C GLY A 47 4.29 -6.02 7.21
N ALA A 48 3.44 -5.26 7.91
CA ALA A 48 2.13 -5.72 8.33
C ALA A 48 1.25 -6.11 7.14
N ALA A 49 1.28 -5.33 6.05
CA ALA A 49 0.55 -5.64 4.83
C ALA A 49 1.07 -6.92 4.15
N VAL A 50 2.40 -7.16 4.12
CA VAL A 50 2.99 -8.41 3.65
C VAL A 50 2.51 -9.60 4.49
N VAL A 51 2.50 -9.47 5.82
CA VAL A 51 2.03 -10.55 6.70
C VAL A 51 0.56 -10.86 6.45
N VAL A 52 -0.31 -9.84 6.44
CA VAL A 52 -1.75 -10.03 6.24
C VAL A 52 -2.07 -10.59 4.85
N SER A 53 -1.39 -10.10 3.81
CA SER A 53 -1.55 -10.62 2.44
C SER A 53 -1.00 -12.04 2.29
N GLY A 54 0.12 -12.37 2.95
CA GLY A 54 0.69 -13.72 3.00
C GLY A 54 -0.22 -14.73 3.70
N LEU A 55 -0.83 -14.36 4.83
CA LEU A 55 -1.83 -15.19 5.50
C LEU A 55 -3.07 -15.43 4.61
N SER A 56 -3.49 -14.40 3.88
CA SER A 56 -4.58 -14.50 2.91
C SER A 56 -4.21 -15.42 1.76
N LEU A 57 -3.00 -15.27 1.21
CA LEU A 57 -2.44 -16.15 0.18
C LEU A 57 -2.42 -17.60 0.64
N GLU A 58 -1.88 -17.90 1.83
CA GLU A 58 -1.83 -19.28 2.35
C GLU A 58 -3.23 -19.90 2.44
N ARG A 59 -4.19 -19.14 2.98
CA ARG A 59 -5.57 -19.58 3.15
C ARG A 59 -6.24 -19.92 1.81
N TYR A 60 -6.08 -19.09 0.80
CA TYR A 60 -6.70 -19.31 -0.52
C TYR A 60 -5.92 -20.31 -1.37
N TRP A 61 -4.59 -20.34 -1.27
CA TRP A 61 -3.76 -21.30 -1.98
C TRP A 61 -4.07 -22.75 -1.58
N ARG A 62 -4.30 -22.99 -0.28
CA ARG A 62 -4.67 -24.32 0.24
C ARG A 62 -6.08 -24.75 -0.14
N LYS A 63 -7.03 -23.81 -0.24
CA LYS A 63 -8.46 -24.11 -0.43
C LYS A 63 -8.91 -24.07 -1.90
N ALA A 64 -8.32 -23.20 -2.71
CA ALA A 64 -8.74 -22.94 -4.08
C ALA A 64 -7.51 -22.64 -4.94
N LYS A 65 -6.93 -23.67 -5.57
CA LYS A 65 -5.90 -23.46 -6.60
C LYS A 65 -6.58 -22.90 -7.85
N GLY A 66 -6.60 -21.58 -7.98
CA GLY A 66 -7.28 -20.89 -9.08
C GLY A 66 -6.84 -19.43 -9.24
N ARG A 67 -7.53 -18.69 -10.11
CA ARG A 67 -7.19 -17.29 -10.45
C ARG A 67 -7.14 -16.35 -9.24
N PHE A 68 -7.92 -16.62 -8.19
CA PHE A 68 -7.91 -15.83 -6.96
C PHE A 68 -6.63 -16.04 -6.12
N SER A 69 -6.07 -17.25 -6.12
CA SER A 69 -4.79 -17.52 -5.47
C SER A 69 -3.63 -16.91 -6.25
N ALA A 70 -3.73 -16.84 -7.58
CA ALA A 70 -2.77 -16.09 -8.39
C ALA A 70 -2.83 -14.58 -8.08
N PHE A 71 -4.02 -14.01 -7.92
CA PHE A 71 -4.18 -12.62 -7.46
C PHE A 71 -3.42 -12.37 -6.14
N TRP A 72 -3.67 -13.19 -5.11
CA TRP A 72 -3.00 -13.05 -3.83
C TRP A 72 -1.49 -13.23 -3.91
N LEU A 73 -1.01 -14.11 -4.80
CA LEU A 73 0.42 -14.32 -5.01
C LEU A 73 1.09 -13.05 -5.55
N TYR A 74 0.57 -12.49 -6.64
CA TYR A 74 1.11 -11.27 -7.23
C TYR A 74 0.93 -10.06 -6.30
N PHE A 75 -0.20 -9.96 -5.59
CA PHE A 75 -0.43 -8.89 -4.63
C PHE A 75 0.58 -8.92 -3.47
N THR A 76 0.81 -10.11 -2.89
CA THR A 76 1.79 -10.31 -1.82
C THR A 76 3.21 -10.06 -2.32
N ALA A 77 3.54 -10.49 -3.55
CA ALA A 77 4.85 -10.24 -4.16
C ALA A 77 5.11 -8.73 -4.36
N GLY A 78 4.11 -7.96 -4.81
CA GLY A 78 4.22 -6.50 -4.89
C GLY A 78 4.44 -5.84 -3.54
N LEU A 79 3.65 -6.24 -2.52
CA LEU A 79 3.82 -5.74 -1.15
C LEU A 79 5.20 -6.09 -0.58
N PHE A 80 5.71 -7.29 -0.88
CA PHE A 80 7.02 -7.72 -0.40
C PHE A 80 8.14 -6.91 -1.02
N LEU A 81 8.10 -6.66 -2.33
CA LEU A 81 9.06 -5.77 -2.99
C LEU A 81 8.96 -4.34 -2.45
N TRP A 82 7.74 -3.82 -2.26
CA TRP A 82 7.54 -2.51 -1.65
C TRP A 82 8.14 -2.44 -0.24
N PHE A 83 7.88 -3.44 0.60
CA PHE A 83 8.44 -3.54 1.94
C PHE A 83 9.97 -3.55 1.94
N ILE A 84 10.61 -4.26 1.00
CA ILE A 84 12.07 -4.21 0.88
C ILE A 84 12.53 -2.79 0.55
N GLY A 85 11.85 -2.07 -0.36
CA GLY A 85 12.15 -0.67 -0.66
C GLY A 85 12.08 0.22 0.59
N GLU A 86 10.98 0.12 1.35
CA GLU A 86 10.81 0.86 2.61
C GLU A 86 11.87 0.49 3.66
N ALA A 87 12.23 -0.80 3.77
CA ALA A 87 13.23 -1.27 4.72
C ALA A 87 14.65 -0.78 4.34
N VAL A 88 14.97 -0.74 3.05
CA VAL A 88 16.23 -0.15 2.55
C VAL A 88 16.25 1.34 2.86
N TRP A 89 15.19 2.08 2.53
CA TRP A 89 15.10 3.51 2.84
C TRP A 89 15.29 3.76 4.34
N ALA A 90 14.50 3.11 5.19
CA ALA A 90 14.60 3.26 6.64
C ALA A 90 15.99 2.88 7.18
N GLY A 91 16.66 1.89 6.59
CA GLY A 91 18.05 1.56 6.94
C GLY A 91 19.01 2.71 6.66
N TYR A 92 18.92 3.34 5.48
CA TYR A 92 19.73 4.51 5.15
C TYR A 92 19.45 5.69 6.08
N THR A 93 18.18 6.05 6.28
CA THR A 93 17.84 7.25 7.04
C THR A 93 17.98 7.06 8.55
N LEU A 94 17.51 5.94 9.12
CA LEU A 94 17.49 5.76 10.57
C LEU A 94 18.73 5.09 11.14
N ILE A 95 19.42 4.24 10.38
CA ILE A 95 20.59 3.50 10.87
C ILE A 95 21.87 4.17 10.41
N LEU A 96 21.98 4.47 9.11
CA LEU A 96 23.17 5.11 8.55
C LEU A 96 23.16 6.64 8.74
N SER A 97 21.99 7.24 9.00
CA SER A 97 21.83 8.71 9.03
C SER A 97 22.29 9.38 7.74
N GLU A 98 22.16 8.67 6.62
CA GLU A 98 22.54 9.12 5.30
C GLU A 98 21.31 9.37 4.43
N GLU A 99 21.44 10.32 3.52
CA GLU A 99 20.47 10.46 2.43
C GLU A 99 20.58 9.26 1.49
N LEU A 100 19.42 8.77 1.04
CA LEU A 100 19.37 7.64 0.12
C LEU A 100 19.97 8.05 -1.24
N PRO A 101 21.05 7.40 -1.71
CA PRO A 101 21.73 7.83 -2.94
C PRO A 101 20.88 7.54 -4.17
N TYR A 102 20.72 8.50 -5.08
CA TYR A 102 19.95 8.30 -6.31
C TYR A 102 20.87 7.96 -7.51
N PRO A 103 20.60 6.86 -8.25
CA PRO A 103 19.59 5.82 -8.02
C PRO A 103 20.01 4.81 -6.94
N SER A 104 19.04 4.35 -6.14
CA SER A 104 19.23 3.44 -5.01
C SER A 104 18.70 2.03 -5.27
N ALA A 105 19.06 1.11 -4.39
CA ALA A 105 18.41 -0.21 -4.34
C ALA A 105 16.91 -0.11 -4.00
N ALA A 106 16.49 0.86 -3.18
CA ALA A 106 15.07 1.04 -2.83
C ALA A 106 14.24 1.41 -4.07
N ASP A 107 14.77 2.28 -4.94
CA ASP A 107 14.13 2.67 -6.20
C ASP A 107 13.87 1.45 -7.09
N ALA A 108 14.85 0.55 -7.19
CA ALA A 108 14.68 -0.68 -7.96
C ALA A 108 13.55 -1.56 -7.38
N PHE A 109 13.44 -1.68 -6.06
CA PHE A 109 12.40 -2.47 -5.41
C PHE A 109 10.99 -1.85 -5.53
N TRP A 110 10.84 -0.54 -5.35
CA TRP A 110 9.56 0.13 -5.56
C TRP A 110 9.10 0.01 -7.01
N ILE A 111 10.00 0.25 -7.97
CA ILE A 111 9.70 0.12 -9.40
C ILE A 111 9.32 -1.32 -9.74
N ALA A 112 10.11 -2.30 -9.27
CA ALA A 112 9.83 -3.70 -9.48
C ALA A 112 8.49 -4.13 -8.87
N GLY A 113 8.07 -3.53 -7.75
CA GLY A 113 6.79 -3.77 -7.08
C GLY A 113 5.56 -3.41 -7.91
N TYR A 114 5.65 -2.40 -8.80
CA TYR A 114 4.52 -2.02 -9.64
C TYR A 114 4.10 -3.11 -10.63
N LEU A 115 5.05 -3.91 -11.14
CA LEU A 115 4.75 -4.98 -12.09
C LEU A 115 3.80 -6.05 -11.51
N PRO A 116 4.11 -6.70 -10.38
CA PRO A 116 3.20 -7.66 -9.76
C PRO A 116 1.92 -6.99 -9.23
N PHE A 117 1.95 -5.74 -8.77
CA PHE A 117 0.72 -5.02 -8.43
C PHE A 117 -0.21 -4.85 -9.63
N PHE A 118 0.34 -4.51 -10.80
CA PHE A 118 -0.45 -4.39 -12.03
C PHE A 118 -1.08 -5.73 -12.43
N ILE A 119 -0.30 -6.82 -12.37
CA ILE A 119 -0.82 -8.17 -12.65
C ILE A 119 -1.93 -8.53 -11.66
N ALA A 120 -1.75 -8.26 -10.36
CA ALA A 120 -2.77 -8.50 -9.34
C ALA A 120 -4.05 -7.69 -9.64
N LEU A 121 -3.94 -6.40 -9.92
CA LEU A 121 -5.08 -5.54 -10.25
C LEU A 121 -5.83 -6.06 -11.49
N PHE A 122 -5.10 -6.45 -12.54
CA PHE A 122 -5.68 -7.03 -13.75
C PHE A 122 -6.46 -8.32 -13.44
N LEU A 123 -5.88 -9.22 -12.65
CA LEU A 123 -6.54 -10.47 -12.24
C LEU A 123 -7.78 -10.19 -11.39
N TYR A 124 -7.73 -9.20 -10.50
CA TYR A 124 -8.86 -8.79 -9.67
C TYR A 124 -10.03 -8.28 -10.52
N VAL A 125 -9.76 -7.34 -11.44
CA VAL A 125 -10.79 -6.80 -12.36
C VAL A 125 -11.36 -7.92 -13.24
N LYS A 126 -10.53 -8.86 -13.71
CA LYS A 126 -11.01 -9.99 -14.50
C LYS A 126 -11.86 -10.97 -13.69
N LEU A 127 -11.58 -11.15 -12.40
CA LEU A 127 -12.31 -12.07 -11.54
C LEU A 127 -13.68 -11.52 -11.14
N PHE A 128 -13.77 -10.21 -10.91
CA PHE A 128 -15.00 -9.55 -10.44
C PHE A 128 -15.67 -8.68 -11.50
N GLY A 129 -15.17 -8.70 -12.74
CA GLY A 129 -15.57 -7.80 -13.82
C GLY A 129 -17.06 -7.81 -14.14
N ASP A 130 -17.72 -8.96 -14.00
CA ASP A 130 -19.15 -9.10 -14.26
C ASP A 130 -20.03 -8.36 -13.24
N VAL A 131 -19.49 -8.10 -12.04
CA VAL A 131 -20.18 -7.39 -10.95
C VAL A 131 -19.81 -5.90 -10.93
N LEU A 132 -18.71 -5.51 -11.60
CA LEU A 132 -18.24 -4.13 -11.62
C LEU A 132 -19.09 -3.26 -12.57
N ASN A 133 -19.65 -2.18 -12.04
CA ASN A 133 -20.30 -1.17 -12.86
C ASN A 133 -19.26 -0.42 -13.69
N LYS A 134 -19.37 -0.51 -15.02
CA LYS A 134 -18.46 0.15 -15.97
C LYS A 134 -18.35 1.67 -15.75
N LYS A 135 -19.43 2.33 -15.31
CA LYS A 135 -19.42 3.77 -15.01
C LYS A 135 -18.57 4.06 -13.77
N THR A 136 -18.74 3.27 -12.72
CA THR A 136 -17.94 3.40 -11.49
C THR A 136 -16.47 3.13 -11.77
N LEU A 137 -16.16 2.09 -12.56
CA LEU A 137 -14.79 1.78 -12.95
C LEU A 137 -14.15 2.93 -13.74
N ALA A 138 -14.84 3.46 -14.76
CA ALA A 138 -14.35 4.58 -15.55
C ALA A 138 -14.14 5.84 -14.70
N PHE A 139 -15.07 6.14 -13.79
CA PHE A 139 -14.95 7.25 -12.85
C PHE A 139 -13.75 7.08 -11.92
N SER A 140 -13.57 5.88 -11.33
CA SER A 140 -12.41 5.58 -10.48
C SER A 140 -11.10 5.74 -11.25
N MET A 141 -11.01 5.25 -12.49
CA MET A 141 -9.82 5.42 -13.33
C MET A 141 -9.52 6.90 -13.63
N ALA A 142 -10.53 7.69 -13.98
CA ALA A 142 -10.39 9.12 -14.24
C ALA A 142 -9.98 9.91 -12.98
N ALA A 143 -10.59 9.58 -11.84
CA ALA A 143 -10.24 10.17 -10.55
C ALA A 143 -8.79 9.85 -10.16
N THR A 144 -8.36 8.60 -10.29
CA THR A 144 -6.97 8.20 -10.03
C THR A 144 -6.00 8.94 -10.96
N LEU A 145 -6.28 9.01 -12.26
CA LEU A 145 -5.42 9.73 -13.22
C LEU A 145 -5.29 11.22 -12.86
N THR A 146 -6.41 11.85 -12.49
CA THR A 146 -6.45 13.26 -12.11
C THR A 146 -5.61 13.49 -10.85
N LEU A 147 -5.78 12.66 -9.82
CA LEU A 147 -5.00 12.74 -8.59
C LEU A 147 -3.51 12.52 -8.84
N THR A 148 -3.14 11.57 -9.71
CA THR A 148 -1.73 11.35 -10.09
C THR A 148 -1.14 12.59 -10.76
N ILE A 149 -1.88 13.27 -11.65
CA ILE A 149 -1.42 14.53 -12.25
C ILE A 149 -1.22 15.60 -11.19
N PHE A 150 -2.16 15.76 -10.24
CA PHE A 150 -2.04 16.73 -9.15
C PHE A 150 -0.88 16.46 -8.19
N VAL A 151 -0.46 15.20 -8.01
CA VAL A 151 0.68 14.85 -7.15
C VAL A 151 2.03 15.11 -7.87
N VAL A 152 2.02 15.05 -9.21
CA VAL A 152 3.22 15.20 -10.04
C VAL A 152 3.49 16.66 -10.45
N VAL A 153 2.46 17.53 -10.42
CA VAL A 153 2.53 18.98 -10.70
C VAL A 153 2.71 19.77 -9.41
#